data_AF-A0A815YU03-F1
#
_entry.id   AF-A0A815YU03-F1
#
_cell.length_a   1.000
_cell.length_b   1.000
_cell.length_c   1.000
_cell.angle_alpha   90.00
_cell.angle_beta   90.00
_cell.angle_gamma   90.00
#
_symmetry.space_group_name_H-M   'P 1'
#
loop_
_entity.id
_entity.type
_entity.pdbx_description
1 polymer ?
#
loop_
_entity_poly.entity_id
_entity_poly.type
_entity_poly.pdbx_seq_one_letter_code
_entity_poly.pdbx_strand_id
1 'polypeptide(L)'
;GYTKGQLLSEAIRAYGVDFTPKSARRLLLTDNLHEILYPGAHISAGMPHKTYFHHGIVKEVLTPTITVIHFWQDPIGGWSKICECDLNHFVAATPPGHPKELFRALYLIEYENDTKEKREETLARAQQELDNEVGQHTFERLDYNCEHFAVKWRTGKWDSEQTRKTNQVLEKLDPEVKKQLEWIRTK
;
A
#
# COMPACT_ATOMS: atom_id res chain seq x y z
N GLY A 1 -4.56 -11.30 26.05
CA GLY A 1 -4.65 -9.88 25.70
C GLY A 1 -4.45 -9.71 24.22
N TYR A 2 -5.11 -8.73 23.61
CA TYR A 2 -4.93 -8.42 22.19
C TYR A 2 -3.50 -7.96 21.89
N THR A 3 -2.98 -8.31 20.72
CA THR A 3 -1.78 -7.64 20.20
C THR A 3 -2.12 -6.19 19.88
N LYS A 4 -1.12 -5.31 19.94
CA LYS A 4 -1.24 -3.89 19.62
C LYS A 4 -1.88 -3.63 18.22
N GLY A 5 -1.57 -4.46 17.23
CA GLY A 5 -2.19 -4.39 15.89
C GLY A 5 -3.65 -4.86 15.86
N GLN A 6 -4.02 -5.82 16.72
CA GLN A 6 -5.41 -6.25 16.88
C GLN A 6 -6.26 -5.15 17.52
N LEU A 7 -5.74 -4.43 18.53
CA LEU A 7 -6.44 -3.29 19.16
C LEU A 7 -6.77 -2.19 18.14
N LEU A 8 -5.80 -1.81 17.29
CA LEU A 8 -6.06 -0.86 16.21
C LEU A 8 -7.12 -1.39 15.22
N SER A 9 -7.04 -2.68 14.91
CA SER A 9 -7.98 -3.34 14.00
C SER A 9 -9.41 -3.38 14.53
N GLU A 10 -9.57 -3.55 15.83
CA GLU A 10 -10.87 -3.52 16.49
C GLU A 10 -11.40 -2.11 16.63
N ALA A 11 -10.56 -1.15 17.02
CA ALA A 11 -10.91 0.26 17.04
C ALA A 11 -11.47 0.70 15.68
N ILE A 12 -10.70 0.52 14.59
CA ILE A 12 -11.15 0.89 13.25
C ILE A 12 -12.47 0.21 12.85
N ARG A 13 -12.64 -1.08 13.18
CA ARG A 13 -13.88 -1.81 12.91
C ARG A 13 -15.07 -1.27 13.71
N ALA A 14 -14.86 -0.92 14.98
CA ALA A 14 -15.90 -0.37 15.85
C ALA A 14 -16.43 0.99 15.34
N TYR A 15 -15.56 1.80 14.71
CA TYR A 15 -15.98 3.07 14.09
C TYR A 15 -16.43 2.93 12.63
N GLY A 16 -16.50 1.70 12.10
CA GLY A 16 -17.01 1.42 10.75
C GLY A 16 -16.24 2.10 9.63
N VAL A 17 -14.94 2.36 9.80
CA VAL A 17 -14.16 3.09 8.80
C VAL A 17 -13.81 2.17 7.64
N ASP A 18 -14.26 2.57 6.44
CA ASP A 18 -13.92 1.89 5.20
C ASP A 18 -12.58 2.41 4.65
N PHE A 19 -11.58 1.54 4.62
CA PHE A 19 -10.25 1.83 4.09
C PHE A 19 -10.15 1.57 2.58
N THR A 20 -11.22 1.11 1.93
CA THR A 20 -11.25 1.00 0.47
C THR A 20 -10.88 2.35 -0.15
N PRO A 21 -9.91 2.41 -1.08
CA PRO A 21 -9.52 3.66 -1.70
C PRO A 21 -10.70 4.29 -2.46
N LYS A 22 -10.93 5.60 -2.29
CA LYS A 22 -12.14 6.27 -2.83
C LYS A 22 -12.22 6.27 -4.36
N SER A 23 -11.10 6.54 -5.01
CA SER A 23 -11.00 6.61 -6.48
C SER A 23 -10.35 5.34 -7.00
N ALA A 24 -11.03 4.21 -6.88
CA ALA A 24 -10.46 2.94 -7.28
C ALA A 24 -11.46 1.97 -7.90
N ARG A 25 -10.98 1.27 -8.94
CA ARG A 25 -11.70 0.19 -9.60
C ARG A 25 -11.18 -1.15 -9.11
N ARG A 26 -12.05 -1.97 -8.53
CA ARG A 26 -11.72 -3.35 -8.15
C ARG A 26 -11.44 -4.17 -9.42
N LEU A 27 -10.32 -4.90 -9.42
CA LEU A 27 -9.92 -5.79 -10.50
C LEU A 27 -10.17 -7.25 -10.08
N LEU A 28 -10.58 -8.07 -11.05
CA LEU A 28 -10.63 -9.51 -10.89
C LEU A 28 -9.26 -10.09 -11.25
N LEU A 29 -8.73 -10.96 -10.38
CA LEU A 29 -7.49 -11.70 -10.62
C LEU A 29 -7.75 -12.79 -11.67
N THR A 30 -7.83 -12.35 -12.92
CA THR A 30 -8.07 -13.17 -14.12
C THR A 30 -6.94 -12.93 -15.11
N ASP A 31 -6.82 -13.78 -16.13
CA ASP A 31 -5.71 -13.73 -17.07
C ASP A 31 -5.62 -12.40 -17.86
N ASN A 32 -6.70 -11.63 -17.96
CA ASN A 32 -6.76 -10.39 -18.75
C ASN A 32 -6.19 -9.15 -18.03
N LEU A 33 -5.53 -9.31 -16.88
CA LEU A 33 -4.94 -8.17 -16.14
C LEU A 33 -3.90 -7.39 -16.97
N HIS A 34 -3.24 -8.04 -17.93
CA HIS A 34 -2.28 -7.41 -18.83
C HIS A 34 -2.92 -6.44 -19.84
N GLU A 35 -4.23 -6.54 -20.08
CA GLU A 35 -4.98 -5.59 -20.92
C GLU A 35 -5.47 -4.37 -20.13
N ILE A 36 -5.49 -4.48 -18.80
CA ILE A 36 -6.06 -3.47 -17.90
C ILE A 36 -4.96 -2.65 -17.22
N LEU A 37 -3.90 -3.32 -16.77
CA LEU A 37 -2.78 -2.69 -16.09
C LEU A 37 -1.75 -2.17 -17.11
N TYR A 38 -1.01 -1.17 -16.69
CA TYR A 38 -0.01 -0.50 -17.51
C TYR A 38 1.17 -0.03 -16.66
N PRO A 39 2.39 0.09 -17.23
CA PRO A 39 3.52 0.67 -16.54
C PRO A 39 3.19 2.06 -15.97
N GLY A 40 3.57 2.30 -14.72
CA GLY A 40 3.23 3.51 -13.96
C GLY A 40 1.85 3.50 -13.29
N ALA A 41 1.04 2.46 -13.45
CA ALA A 41 -0.24 2.33 -12.76
C ALA A 41 -0.04 2.21 -11.24
N HIS A 42 -0.79 2.99 -10.46
CA HIS A 42 -0.86 2.81 -9.01
C HIS A 42 -1.94 1.79 -8.68
N ILE A 43 -1.52 0.70 -8.03
CA ILE A 43 -2.41 -0.37 -7.59
C ILE A 43 -2.40 -0.50 -6.07
N SER A 44 -3.48 -1.07 -5.54
CA SER A 44 -3.55 -1.46 -4.13
C SER A 44 -4.14 -2.86 -3.96
N ALA A 45 -3.70 -3.56 -2.92
CA ALA A 45 -4.15 -4.89 -2.54
C ALA A 45 -4.52 -4.93 -1.06
N GLY A 46 -5.78 -5.22 -0.77
CA GLY A 46 -6.31 -5.27 0.59
C GLY A 46 -7.43 -6.26 0.73
N MET A 47 -7.74 -6.66 1.96
CA MET A 47 -9.05 -7.29 2.21
C MET A 47 -10.05 -6.17 2.53
N PRO A 48 -11.27 -6.23 1.99
CA PRO A 48 -12.38 -5.42 2.48
C PRO A 48 -12.47 -5.57 4.01
N HIS A 49 -12.67 -4.47 4.73
CA HIS A 49 -12.80 -4.43 6.21
C HIS A 49 -11.53 -4.75 7.03
N LYS A 50 -10.36 -4.90 6.41
CA LYS A 50 -9.07 -4.80 7.11
C LYS A 50 -8.59 -3.35 7.12
N THR A 51 -7.74 -3.04 8.08
CA THR A 51 -7.28 -1.67 8.37
C THR A 51 -6.11 -1.20 7.52
N TYR A 52 -5.82 -1.93 6.44
CA TYR A 52 -4.64 -1.66 5.64
C TYR A 52 -4.80 -2.23 4.23
N PHE A 53 -4.52 -1.38 3.26
CA PHE A 53 -4.30 -1.69 1.86
C PHE A 53 -2.82 -1.53 1.58
N HIS A 54 -2.25 -2.52 0.89
CA HIS A 54 -0.88 -2.48 0.42
C HIS A 54 -0.84 -1.77 -0.94
N HIS A 55 0.07 -0.84 -1.17
CA HIS A 55 0.12 -0.01 -2.37
C HIS A 55 1.43 -0.22 -3.12
N GLY A 56 1.39 -0.07 -4.44
CA GLY A 56 2.55 -0.22 -5.32
C GLY A 56 2.32 0.41 -6.69
N ILE A 57 3.41 0.49 -7.47
CA ILE A 57 3.44 1.00 -8.83
C ILE A 57 3.79 -0.15 -9.77
N VAL A 58 2.98 -0.36 -10.81
CA VAL A 58 3.28 -1.34 -11.86
C VAL A 58 4.52 -0.88 -12.62
N LYS A 59 5.56 -1.72 -12.64
CA LYS A 59 6.80 -1.48 -13.38
C LYS A 59 6.67 -1.93 -14.83
N GLU A 60 6.24 -3.16 -15.00
CA GLU A 60 6.24 -3.84 -16.29
C GLU A 60 5.05 -4.79 -16.38
N VAL A 61 4.49 -4.88 -17.59
CA VAL A 61 3.38 -5.77 -17.93
C VAL A 61 3.85 -6.64 -19.09
N LEU A 62 4.37 -7.82 -18.78
CA LEU A 62 4.68 -8.86 -19.75
C LEU A 62 3.66 -9.99 -19.59
N THR A 63 3.37 -10.73 -20.66
CA THR A 63 2.53 -11.94 -20.53
C THR A 63 3.47 -13.13 -20.28
N PRO A 64 3.32 -13.89 -19.17
CA PRO A 64 2.26 -13.84 -18.15
C PRO A 64 2.60 -13.06 -16.86
N THR A 65 3.70 -12.31 -16.83
CA THR A 65 4.26 -11.69 -15.62
C THR A 65 4.06 -10.17 -15.53
N ILE A 66 3.41 -9.71 -14.45
CA ILE A 66 3.35 -8.29 -14.09
C ILE A 66 4.27 -8.04 -12.91
N THR A 67 5.17 -7.06 -13.05
CA THR A 67 6.14 -6.66 -12.02
C THR A 67 5.70 -5.37 -11.35
N VAL A 68 5.83 -5.31 -10.02
CA VAL A 68 5.37 -4.19 -9.19
C VAL A 68 6.51 -3.70 -8.30
N ILE A 69 6.75 -2.38 -8.29
CA ILE A 69 7.59 -1.70 -7.30
C ILE A 69 6.73 -1.30 -6.12
N HIS A 70 7.14 -1.64 -4.91
CA HIS A 70 6.42 -1.26 -3.70
C HIS A 70 7.37 -1.03 -2.53
N PHE A 71 6.88 -0.29 -1.54
CA PHE A 71 7.56 -0.14 -0.27
C PHE A 71 7.15 -1.28 0.66
N TRP A 72 8.12 -2.11 1.06
CA TRP A 72 7.95 -3.28 1.90
C TRP A 72 8.52 -3.04 3.29
N GLN A 73 7.77 -3.44 4.32
CA GLN A 73 8.26 -3.54 5.70
C GLN A 73 8.48 -5.01 6.03
N ASP A 74 9.69 -5.38 6.48
CA ASP A 74 9.94 -6.70 7.03
C ASP A 74 9.18 -6.85 8.36
N PRO A 75 8.22 -7.77 8.47
CA PRO A 75 7.45 -7.97 9.69
C PRO A 75 8.29 -8.50 10.86
N ILE A 76 9.46 -9.08 10.61
CA ILE A 76 10.34 -9.68 11.63
C ILE A 76 11.56 -8.81 11.90
N GLY A 77 12.25 -8.37 10.84
CA GLY A 77 13.52 -7.65 10.93
C GLY A 77 13.43 -6.15 11.19
N GLY A 78 12.23 -5.55 11.14
CA GLY A 78 12.02 -4.13 11.47
C GLY A 78 12.62 -3.11 10.50
N TRP A 79 13.27 -3.57 9.42
CA TRP A 79 13.71 -2.72 8.33
C TRP A 79 12.62 -2.60 7.26
N SER A 80 12.67 -1.53 6.48
CA SER A 80 11.79 -1.35 5.33
C SER A 80 12.58 -0.86 4.13
N LYS A 81 12.14 -1.23 2.94
CA LYS A 81 12.82 -0.88 1.70
C LYS A 81 11.85 -0.81 0.54
N ILE A 82 12.24 -0.07 -0.49
CA ILE A 82 11.61 -0.14 -1.80
C ILE A 82 12.15 -1.40 -2.49
N CYS A 83 11.27 -2.21 -3.05
CA CYS A 83 11.63 -3.43 -3.76
C CYS A 83 10.65 -3.74 -4.89
N GLU A 84 11.00 -4.71 -5.71
CA GLU A 84 10.14 -5.26 -6.74
C GLU A 84 9.71 -6.69 -6.46
N CYS A 85 8.51 -7.06 -6.90
CA CYS A 85 8.02 -8.44 -6.90
C CYS A 85 7.00 -8.67 -8.02
N ASP A 86 6.66 -9.94 -8.29
CA ASP A 86 5.52 -10.24 -9.17
C ASP A 86 4.18 -9.88 -8.53
N LEU A 87 3.18 -9.58 -9.36
CA LEU A 87 1.85 -9.16 -8.93
C LEU A 87 1.21 -10.13 -7.93
N ASN A 88 1.43 -11.44 -8.07
CA ASN A 88 0.84 -12.40 -7.14
C ASN A 88 1.48 -12.30 -5.74
N HIS A 89 2.80 -12.07 -5.65
CA HIS A 89 3.44 -11.77 -4.36
C HIS A 89 2.96 -10.43 -3.77
N PHE A 90 2.82 -9.40 -4.61
CA PHE A 90 2.29 -8.11 -4.21
C PHE A 90 0.88 -8.23 -3.61
N VAL A 91 -0.02 -8.97 -4.30
CA VAL A 91 -1.40 -9.16 -3.87
C VAL A 91 -1.50 -10.00 -2.61
N ALA A 92 -0.70 -11.06 -2.48
CA ALA A 92 -0.62 -11.81 -1.23
C ALA A 92 -0.04 -10.97 -0.07
N ALA A 93 0.77 -9.96 -0.41
CA ALA A 93 1.63 -9.21 0.51
C ALA A 93 2.46 -10.16 1.38
N THR A 94 3.03 -11.17 0.74
CA THR A 94 3.94 -12.15 1.32
C THR A 94 5.35 -11.89 0.80
N PRO A 95 6.40 -12.12 1.60
CA PRO A 95 7.76 -12.05 1.09
C PRO A 95 7.97 -13.05 -0.06
N PRO A 96 8.91 -12.78 -0.98
CA PRO A 96 9.32 -13.75 -1.98
C PRO A 96 9.68 -15.10 -1.34
N GLY A 97 9.14 -16.21 -1.87
CA GLY A 97 9.42 -17.56 -1.39
C GLY A 97 8.48 -18.12 -0.32
N HIS A 98 7.44 -17.37 0.09
CA HIS A 98 6.38 -17.86 0.98
C HIS A 98 5.12 -18.29 0.19
N PRO A 99 4.26 -19.17 0.74
CA PRO A 99 3.02 -19.61 0.08
C PRO A 99 2.11 -18.43 -0.28
N LYS A 100 1.64 -18.40 -1.53
CA LYS A 100 0.74 -17.36 -2.06
C LYS A 100 -0.70 -17.72 -1.72
N GLU A 101 -1.27 -17.13 -0.67
CA GLU A 101 -2.72 -17.12 -0.49
C GLU A 101 -3.29 -15.81 -1.03
N LEU A 102 -3.90 -15.86 -2.22
CA LEU A 102 -4.50 -14.71 -2.89
C LEU A 102 -5.91 -14.42 -2.32
N PHE A 103 -5.96 -14.00 -1.06
CA PHE A 103 -7.22 -13.61 -0.38
C PHE A 103 -7.54 -12.11 -0.49
N ARG A 104 -6.62 -11.30 -1.04
CA ARG A 104 -6.80 -9.85 -1.15
C ARG A 104 -7.45 -9.47 -2.48
N ALA A 105 -8.34 -8.48 -2.43
CA ALA A 105 -8.85 -7.82 -3.62
C ALA A 105 -7.80 -6.83 -4.15
N LEU A 106 -7.59 -6.86 -5.46
CA LEU A 106 -6.74 -5.93 -6.19
C LEU A 106 -7.58 -4.75 -6.68
N TYR A 107 -7.00 -3.55 -6.64
CA TYR A 107 -7.63 -2.33 -7.07
C TYR A 107 -6.66 -1.50 -7.92
N LEU A 108 -7.16 -0.91 -8.99
CA LEU A 108 -6.48 0.15 -9.73
C LEU A 108 -6.90 1.49 -9.14
N ILE A 109 -5.94 2.31 -8.71
CA ILE A 109 -6.19 3.67 -8.23
C ILE A 109 -6.27 4.61 -9.43
N GLU A 110 -7.40 5.28 -9.57
CA GLU A 110 -7.71 6.16 -10.69
C GLU A 110 -7.42 7.61 -10.31
N TYR A 111 -6.66 8.29 -11.17
CA TYR A 111 -6.29 9.68 -11.00
C TYR A 111 -6.99 10.54 -12.05
N GLU A 112 -7.47 11.70 -11.65
CA GLU A 112 -7.97 12.70 -12.59
C GLU A 112 -6.87 13.10 -13.58
N ASN A 113 -7.22 13.19 -14.86
CA ASN A 113 -6.29 13.55 -15.93
C ASN A 113 -5.05 12.63 -15.98
N ASP A 114 -5.27 11.30 -15.94
CA ASP A 114 -4.22 10.30 -16.09
C ASP A 114 -3.76 10.17 -17.55
N THR A 115 -2.70 10.91 -17.89
CA THR A 115 -2.08 10.89 -19.22
C THR A 115 -0.90 9.92 -19.27
N LYS A 116 -0.47 9.57 -20.50
CA LYS A 116 0.69 8.72 -20.74
C LYS A 116 1.96 9.31 -20.11
N GLU A 117 2.18 10.60 -20.28
CA GLU A 117 3.36 11.31 -19.78
C GLU A 117 3.46 11.21 -18.26
N LYS A 118 2.34 11.40 -17.54
CA LYS A 118 2.32 11.24 -16.08
C LYS A 118 2.65 9.82 -15.63
N ARG A 119 2.23 8.80 -16.39
CA ARG A 119 2.51 7.39 -16.08
C ARG A 119 4.00 7.10 -16.26
N GLU A 120 4.60 7.59 -17.34
CA GLU A 120 6.03 7.49 -17.60
C GLU A 120 6.85 8.22 -16.54
N GLU A 121 6.45 9.43 -16.13
CA GLU A 121 7.08 10.15 -15.00
C GLU A 121 6.97 9.38 -13.68
N THR A 122 5.79 8.82 -13.39
CA THR A 122 5.55 8.02 -12.17
C THR A 122 6.51 6.83 -12.14
N LEU A 123 6.62 6.12 -13.25
CA LEU A 123 7.52 4.97 -13.39
C LEU A 123 8.99 5.37 -13.26
N ALA A 124 9.41 6.43 -13.95
CA ALA A 124 10.79 6.90 -13.92
C ALA A 124 11.23 7.26 -12.49
N ARG A 125 10.37 7.97 -11.73
CA ARG A 125 10.66 8.34 -10.34
C ARG A 125 10.69 7.11 -9.42
N ALA A 126 9.73 6.20 -9.57
CA ALA A 126 9.70 4.98 -8.76
C ALA A 126 10.92 4.08 -9.04
N GLN A 127 11.35 3.97 -10.31
CA GLN A 127 12.54 3.22 -10.71
C GLN A 127 13.82 3.88 -10.19
N GLN A 128 13.94 5.21 -10.30
CA GLN A 128 15.07 5.94 -9.76
C GLN A 128 15.24 5.69 -8.25
N GLU A 129 14.16 5.63 -7.49
CA GLU A 129 14.19 5.36 -6.04
C GLU A 129 14.52 3.90 -5.71
N LEU A 130 14.05 2.96 -6.54
CA LEU A 130 14.49 1.57 -6.46
C LEU A 130 16.00 1.44 -6.72
N ASP A 131 16.52 2.13 -7.74
CA ASP A 131 17.93 2.05 -8.17
C ASP A 131 18.88 2.73 -7.19
N ASN A 132 18.46 3.83 -6.58
CA ASN A 132 19.33 4.62 -5.71
C ASN A 132 19.53 4.00 -4.32
N GLU A 133 18.80 2.92 -3.96
CA GLU A 133 18.84 2.27 -2.65
C GLU A 133 18.97 3.28 -1.48
N VAL A 134 18.28 4.43 -1.54
CA VAL A 134 18.53 5.56 -0.61
C VAL A 134 18.02 5.20 0.78
N GLY A 135 18.85 4.48 1.51
CA GLY A 135 18.66 4.15 2.90
C GLY A 135 17.54 3.16 3.16
N GLN A 136 17.75 2.34 4.17
CA GLN A 136 16.65 1.70 4.87
C GLN A 136 15.73 2.82 5.37
N HIS A 137 14.65 3.11 4.66
CA HIS A 137 13.64 4.02 5.18
C HIS A 137 12.93 3.31 6.34
N THR A 138 12.76 4.01 7.45
CA THR A 138 11.95 3.49 8.54
C THR A 138 10.49 3.58 8.13
N PHE A 139 9.80 2.43 8.04
CA PHE A 139 8.36 2.44 7.76
C PHE A 139 7.61 2.92 9.00
N GLU A 140 6.90 4.03 8.85
CA GLU A 140 5.99 4.54 9.86
C GLU A 140 4.56 4.30 9.40
N ARG A 141 3.77 3.57 10.20
CA ARG A 141 2.41 3.16 9.82
C ARG A 141 1.50 4.35 9.50
N LEU A 142 1.70 5.49 10.16
CA LEU A 142 0.94 6.72 9.94
C LEU A 142 1.67 7.78 9.13
N ASP A 143 2.93 7.58 8.81
CA ASP A 143 3.65 8.51 7.95
C ASP A 143 4.28 7.69 6.84
N TYR A 144 5.58 7.45 6.87
CA TYR A 144 6.31 6.82 5.78
C TYR A 144 5.88 5.37 5.49
N ASN A 145 4.84 5.20 4.66
CA ASN A 145 4.21 3.92 4.33
C ASN A 145 4.03 3.72 2.81
N CYS A 146 3.51 2.55 2.41
CA CYS A 146 3.39 2.19 0.99
C CYS A 146 2.44 3.09 0.19
N GLU A 147 1.40 3.65 0.82
CA GLU A 147 0.47 4.56 0.13
C GLU A 147 1.16 5.89 -0.14
N HIS A 148 1.85 6.45 0.86
CA HIS A 148 2.63 7.67 0.66
C HIS A 148 3.67 7.51 -0.45
N PHE A 149 4.38 6.38 -0.48
CA PHE A 149 5.29 6.04 -1.58
C PHE A 149 4.60 6.12 -2.94
N ALA A 150 3.50 5.39 -3.12
CA ALA A 150 2.82 5.32 -4.42
C ALA A 150 2.18 6.67 -4.81
N VAL A 151 1.61 7.40 -3.86
CA VAL A 151 1.01 8.72 -4.09
C VAL A 151 2.07 9.78 -4.39
N LYS A 152 3.23 9.76 -3.73
CA LYS A 152 4.35 10.69 -4.00
C LYS A 152 4.78 10.62 -5.44
N TRP A 153 4.98 9.42 -5.97
CA TRP A 153 5.47 9.28 -7.34
C TRP A 153 4.42 9.64 -8.36
N ARG A 154 3.16 9.43 -8.01
CA ARG A 154 2.06 9.78 -8.89
C ARG A 154 1.73 11.27 -8.91
N THR A 155 1.82 11.96 -7.78
CA THR A 155 1.28 13.31 -7.62
C THR A 155 2.32 14.37 -7.23
N GLY A 156 3.53 13.94 -6.88
CA GLY A 156 4.56 14.78 -6.28
C GLY A 156 4.29 15.15 -4.81
N LYS A 157 3.22 14.65 -4.20
CA LYS A 157 2.80 14.99 -2.83
C LYS A 157 2.92 13.79 -1.91
N TRP A 158 3.42 14.03 -0.70
CA TRP A 158 3.37 13.05 0.38
C TRP A 158 1.96 13.06 0.99
N ASP A 159 1.13 12.09 0.62
CA ASP A 159 -0.24 11.98 1.13
C ASP A 159 -0.69 10.50 1.24
N SER A 160 -1.55 10.23 2.22
CA SER A 160 -2.15 8.91 2.46
C SER A 160 -3.58 9.06 2.97
N GLU A 161 -4.54 8.50 2.23
CA GLU A 161 -5.92 8.40 2.67
C GLU A 161 -6.03 7.50 3.92
N GLN A 162 -5.26 6.40 3.98
CA GLN A 162 -5.28 5.49 5.13
C GLN A 162 -4.78 6.17 6.40
N THR A 163 -3.71 6.95 6.34
CA THR A 163 -3.23 7.76 7.48
C THR A 163 -4.29 8.72 7.95
N ARG A 164 -4.91 9.50 7.05
CA ARG A 164 -5.95 10.47 7.42
C ARG A 164 -7.14 9.78 8.09
N LYS A 165 -7.64 8.69 7.51
CA LYS A 165 -8.72 7.88 8.08
C LYS A 165 -8.34 7.34 9.46
N THR A 166 -7.12 6.84 9.62
CA THR A 166 -6.65 6.31 10.89
C THR A 166 -6.56 7.40 11.95
N ASN A 167 -6.00 8.57 11.62
CA ASN A 167 -5.94 9.71 12.54
C ASN A 167 -7.32 10.17 13.01
N GLN A 168 -8.32 10.21 12.11
CA GLN A 168 -9.70 10.51 12.47
C GLN A 168 -10.31 9.51 13.45
N VAL A 169 -9.93 8.22 13.37
CA VAL A 169 -10.33 7.21 14.36
C VAL A 169 -9.62 7.48 15.68
N LEU A 170 -8.30 7.67 15.67
CA LEU A 170 -7.48 7.91 16.87
C LEU A 170 -7.92 9.15 17.67
N GLU A 171 -8.47 10.17 17.01
CA GLU A 171 -9.04 11.36 17.65
C GLU A 171 -10.33 11.07 18.41
N LYS A 172 -11.08 10.03 18.03
CA LYS A 172 -12.36 9.64 18.64
C LYS A 172 -12.22 8.59 19.73
N LEU A 173 -11.03 8.04 19.92
CA LEU A 173 -10.77 7.01 20.92
C LEU A 173 -10.74 7.58 22.33
N ASP A 174 -11.16 6.74 23.28
CA ASP A 174 -10.93 6.99 24.70
C ASP A 174 -9.42 7.22 24.97
N PRO A 175 -9.04 8.19 25.83
CA PRO A 175 -7.64 8.50 26.11
C PRO A 175 -6.78 7.31 26.52
N GLU A 176 -7.33 6.34 27.27
CA GLU A 176 -6.58 5.16 27.71
C GLU A 176 -6.30 4.21 26.53
N VAL A 177 -7.28 4.03 25.64
CA VAL A 177 -7.10 3.26 24.40
C VAL A 177 -6.11 3.98 23.47
N LYS A 178 -6.20 5.31 23.37
CA LYS A 178 -5.27 6.12 22.57
C LYS A 178 -3.83 5.98 23.07
N LYS A 179 -3.61 6.00 24.39
CA LYS A 179 -2.29 5.78 25.02
C LYS A 179 -1.72 4.41 24.68
N GLN A 180 -2.55 3.36 24.70
CA GLN A 180 -2.13 2.01 24.31
C GLN A 180 -1.72 1.90 22.82
N LEU A 181 -2.18 2.84 21.99
CA LEU A 181 -1.94 2.90 20.55
C LEU A 181 -0.87 3.93 20.14
N GLU A 182 -0.21 4.62 21.08
CA GLU A 182 0.82 5.63 20.76
C GLU A 182 1.99 5.09 19.93
N TRP A 183 2.31 3.79 20.08
CA TRP A 183 3.34 3.10 19.28
C TRP A 183 3.10 3.18 17.77
N ILE A 184 1.87 3.43 17.32
CA ILE A 184 1.55 3.60 15.89
C ILE A 184 2.24 4.85 15.32
N ARG A 185 2.46 5.87 16.16
CA ARG A 185 3.11 7.14 15.82
C ARG A 185 4.63 7.12 16.03
N THR A 186 5.16 6.07 16.65
CA THR A 186 6.57 5.97 17.03
C THR A 186 7.08 4.58 16.67
N LYS A 187 7.55 4.42 15.43
CA LYS A 187 8.52 3.39 15.03
C LYS A 187 9.20 3.78 13.74
#